data_AF-A0A2X2CNI6-F1
#
_entry.id   AF-A0A2X2CNI6-F1
#
_cell.length_a   1.000
_cell.length_b   1.000
_cell.length_c   1.000
_cell.angle_alpha   90.00
_cell.angle_beta   90.00
_cell.angle_gamma   90.00
#
_symmetry.space_group_name_H-M   'P 1'
#
loop_
_entity.id
_entity.type
_entity.pdbx_description
1 polymer ?
#
loop_
_entity_poly.entity_id
_entity_poly.type
_entity_poly.pdbx_seq_one_letter_code
_entity_poly.pdbx_strand_id
1 'polypeptide(L)'
;MPQSVLFFLKNRLAKYELSVAKFYTKRGAYVAVINRVEQMMRDYPDTEATREALVYMENAYKKLGLTQEADKVASLIAANPA
;
A
#
# COMPACT_ATOMS: atom_id res chain seq x y z
N MET A 1 9.37 -10.14 24.83
CA MET A 1 9.50 -11.13 23.75
C MET A 1 10.27 -10.49 22.60
N PRO A 2 11.45 -10.98 22.20
CA PRO A 2 12.11 -10.45 21.00
C PRO A 2 11.19 -10.72 19.81
N GLN A 3 10.95 -9.72 18.96
CA GLN A 3 10.18 -9.94 17.75
C GLN A 3 10.87 -11.02 16.91
N SER A 4 10.10 -11.98 16.40
CA SER A 4 10.65 -13.10 15.64
C SER A 4 11.40 -12.57 14.40
N VAL A 5 12.51 -13.23 14.03
CA VAL A 5 13.28 -12.87 12.82
C VAL A 5 12.38 -12.80 11.58
N LEU A 6 11.38 -13.68 11.51
CA LEU A 6 10.36 -13.68 10.48
C LEU A 6 9.56 -12.35 10.43
N PHE A 7 9.14 -11.83 11.58
CA PHE A 7 8.45 -10.54 11.66
C PHE A 7 9.33 -9.40 11.13
N PHE A 8 10.60 -9.37 11.52
CA PHE A 8 11.54 -8.36 11.04
C PHE A 8 11.74 -8.42 9.52
N LEU A 9 11.98 -9.62 8.98
CA LEU A 9 12.16 -9.82 7.54
C LEU A 9 10.91 -9.45 6.75
N LYS A 10 9.74 -9.85 7.22
CA LYS A 10 8.45 -9.48 6.62
C LYS A 10 8.28 -7.96 6.52
N ASN A 11 8.53 -7.25 7.62
CA ASN A 11 8.46 -5.78 7.63
C ASN A 11 9.50 -5.14 6.70
N ARG A 12 10.70 -5.71 6.59
CA ARG A 12 11.72 -5.22 5.65
C ARG A 12 11.30 -5.39 4.20
N LEU A 13 10.68 -6.52 3.84
CA LEU A 13 10.14 -6.77 2.50
C LEU A 13 8.98 -5.82 2.18
N ALA A 14 8.05 -5.63 3.11
CA ALA A 14 6.94 -4.69 2.93
C ALA A 14 7.43 -3.24 2.72
N LYS A 15 8.45 -2.79 3.47
CA LYS A 15 9.06 -1.46 3.27
C LYS A 15 9.71 -1.30 1.89
N TYR A 16 10.25 -2.39 1.33
CA TYR A 16 10.80 -2.38 -0.02
C TYR A 16 9.68 -2.20 -1.06
N GLU A 17 8.60 -2.98 -0.99
CA GLU A 17 7.45 -2.84 -1.91
C GLU A 17 6.82 -1.44 -1.82
N LEU A 18 6.70 -0.87 -0.61
CA LEU A 18 6.25 0.50 -0.43
C LEU A 18 7.16 1.50 -1.15
N SER A 19 8.47 1.29 -1.10
CA SER A 19 9.43 2.14 -1.81
C SER A 19 9.26 2.06 -3.33
N VAL A 20 8.92 0.89 -3.86
CA VAL A 20 8.58 0.67 -5.27
C VAL A 20 7.27 1.38 -5.64
N ALA A 21 6.23 1.29 -4.80
CA ALA A 21 4.98 2.01 -5.01
C ALA A 21 5.19 3.54 -5.03
N LYS A 22 6.00 4.07 -4.11
CA LYS A 22 6.42 5.49 -4.10
C LYS A 22 7.19 5.87 -5.36
N PHE A 23 8.08 5.00 -5.84
CA PHE A 23 8.85 5.23 -7.06
C PHE A 23 7.97 5.32 -8.32
N TYR A 24 6.94 4.47 -8.43
CA TYR A 24 5.97 4.52 -9.53
C TYR A 24 5.03 5.73 -9.41
N THR A 25 4.62 6.10 -8.19
CA THR A 25 3.83 7.32 -7.95
C THR A 25 4.55 8.55 -8.49
N LYS A 26 5.86 8.70 -8.19
CA LYS A 26 6.67 9.82 -8.68
C LYS A 26 6.75 9.93 -10.21
N ARG A 27 6.47 8.83 -10.93
CA ARG A 27 6.48 8.77 -12.40
C ARG A 27 5.09 8.83 -13.02
N GLY A 28 4.04 8.96 -12.22
CA GLY A 28 2.65 8.90 -12.69
C GLY A 28 2.23 7.53 -13.21
N ALA A 29 2.95 6.46 -12.87
CA ALA A 29 2.64 5.09 -13.28
C ALA A 29 1.56 4.48 -12.36
N TYR A 30 0.37 5.06 -12.35
CA TYR A 30 -0.68 4.78 -11.35
C TYR A 30 -1.20 3.34 -11.37
N VAL A 31 -1.31 2.71 -12.54
CA VAL A 31 -1.68 1.27 -12.63
C VAL A 31 -0.63 0.40 -11.95
N ALA A 32 0.65 0.72 -12.09
CA ALA A 32 1.72 0.00 -11.41
C ALA A 32 1.69 0.22 -9.89
N VAL A 33 1.31 1.42 -9.43
CA VAL A 33 1.08 1.68 -8.00
C VAL A 33 -0.02 0.76 -7.48
N ILE A 34 -1.19 0.73 -8.13
CA ILE A 34 -2.33 -0.11 -7.73
C ILE A 34 -1.91 -1.58 -7.63
N ASN A 35 -1.31 -2.14 -8.70
CA ASN A 35 -0.88 -3.53 -8.71
C ASN A 35 0.11 -3.87 -7.60
N ARG A 36 1.02 -2.94 -7.27
CA ARG A 36 1.99 -3.11 -6.17
C ARG A 36 1.30 -3.10 -4.81
N VAL A 37 0.39 -2.16 -4.57
CA VAL A 37 -0.32 -2.08 -3.29
C VAL A 37 -1.25 -3.28 -3.10
N GLU A 38 -1.93 -3.75 -4.15
CA GLU A 38 -2.71 -4.99 -4.09
C GLU A 38 -1.86 -6.21 -3.73
N GLN A 39 -0.64 -6.30 -4.28
CA GLN A 39 0.29 -7.36 -3.91
C GLN A 39 0.71 -7.24 -2.43
N MET A 40 1.00 -6.03 -1.95
CA MET A 40 1.29 -5.79 -0.54
C MET A 40 0.15 -6.20 0.39
N MET A 41 -1.11 -5.96 0.00
CA MET A 41 -2.28 -6.40 0.75
C MET A 41 -2.42 -7.92 0.81
N ARG A 42 -1.95 -8.64 -0.21
CA ARG A 42 -1.95 -10.12 -0.21
C ARG A 42 -0.79 -10.70 0.61
N ASP A 43 0.41 -10.18 0.40
CA ASP A 43 1.65 -10.77 0.92
C ASP A 43 1.99 -10.25 2.34
N TYR A 44 1.63 -8.99 2.63
CA TYR A 44 2.01 -8.27 3.85
C TYR A 44 0.86 -7.46 4.49
N PRO A 45 -0.37 -8.01 4.64
CA PRO A 45 -1.57 -7.25 5.04
C PRO A 45 -1.49 -6.54 6.40
N ASP A 46 -0.74 -7.11 7.33
CA ASP A 46 -0.58 -6.72 8.73
C ASP A 46 0.60 -5.77 9.00
N THR A 47 1.27 -5.30 7.93
CA THR A 47 2.43 -4.42 8.07
C THR A 47 2.04 -2.94 7.98
N GLU A 48 2.74 -2.10 8.74
CA GLU A 48 2.58 -0.63 8.69
C GLU A 48 2.85 -0.09 7.27
N ALA A 49 3.82 -0.68 6.57
CA ALA A 49 4.15 -0.28 5.20
C ALA A 49 2.96 -0.49 4.23
N THR A 50 2.20 -1.58 4.38
CA THR A 50 0.99 -1.82 3.57
C THR A 50 -0.10 -0.82 3.90
N ARG A 51 -0.29 -0.48 5.19
CA ARG A 51 -1.24 0.56 5.60
C ARG A 51 -0.88 1.91 4.97
N GLU A 52 0.40 2.30 5.01
CA GLU A 52 0.88 3.53 4.34
C GLU A 52 0.66 3.48 2.83
N ALA A 53 0.84 2.31 2.21
CA ALA A 53 0.69 2.11 0.77
C ALA A 53 -0.74 2.40 0.27
N LEU A 54 -1.78 2.18 1.09
CA LEU A 54 -3.18 2.42 0.73
C LEU A 54 -3.44 3.87 0.30
N VAL A 55 -2.77 4.85 0.92
CA VAL A 55 -2.89 6.26 0.55
C VAL A 55 -2.37 6.50 -0.89
N TYR A 56 -1.33 5.77 -1.30
CA TYR A 56 -0.82 5.85 -2.67
C TYR A 56 -1.79 5.19 -3.67
N MET A 57 -2.45 4.09 -3.28
CA MET A 57 -3.48 3.42 -4.09
C MET A 57 -4.72 4.30 -4.28
N GLU A 58 -5.22 4.92 -3.20
CA GLU A 58 -6.33 5.88 -3.26
C GLU A 58 -6.00 7.02 -4.25
N ASN A 59 -4.82 7.62 -4.11
CA ASN A 59 -4.39 8.70 -4.99
C ASN A 59 -4.21 8.22 -6.44
N ALA A 60 -3.70 7.01 -6.66
CA ALA A 60 -3.59 6.43 -7.99
C ALA A 60 -4.96 6.27 -8.67
N TYR A 61 -5.98 5.76 -7.94
CA TYR A 61 -7.34 5.70 -8.45
C TYR A 61 -7.91 7.08 -8.77
N LYS A 62 -7.74 8.07 -7.89
CA LYS A 62 -8.15 9.47 -8.16
C LYS A 62 -7.51 10.02 -9.42
N LYS A 63 -6.21 9.76 -9.63
CA LYS A 63 -5.47 10.23 -10.81
C LYS A 63 -5.90 9.56 -12.11
N LEU A 64 -6.48 8.36 -12.02
CA LEU A 64 -7.06 7.64 -13.16
C LEU A 64 -8.55 7.98 -13.38
N GLY A 65 -9.17 8.81 -12.53
CA GLY A 65 -10.60 9.13 -12.60
C GLY A 65 -11.52 8.02 -12.07
N LEU A 66 -10.95 7.04 -11.35
CA LEU A 66 -11.66 5.89 -10.78
C LEU A 66 -12.14 6.23 -9.36
N THR A 67 -13.15 7.08 -9.27
CA THR A 67 -13.60 7.66 -7.99
C THR A 67 -14.22 6.64 -7.05
N GLN A 68 -14.98 5.68 -7.56
CA GLN A 68 -15.62 4.65 -6.73
C GLN A 68 -14.57 3.76 -6.03
N GLU A 69 -13.50 3.43 -6.73
CA GLU A 69 -12.38 2.64 -6.21
C GLU A 69 -11.59 3.44 -5.19
N ALA A 70 -11.36 4.73 -5.46
CA ALA A 70 -10.75 5.63 -4.49
C ALA A 70 -11.56 5.70 -3.18
N ASP A 71 -12.88 5.85 -3.27
CA ASP A 71 -13.78 5.95 -2.11
C ASP A 71 -13.81 4.65 -1.30
N LYS A 72 -13.74 3.49 -1.97
CA LYS A 72 -13.57 2.19 -1.30
C LYS A 72 -12.26 2.13 -0.52
N VAL A 73 -11.14 2.55 -1.11
CA VAL A 73 -9.84 2.57 -0.42
C VAL A 73 -9.86 3.55 0.74
N ALA A 74 -10.45 4.75 0.57
CA ALA A 74 -10.59 5.73 1.64
C ALA A 74 -11.41 5.17 2.82
N SER A 75 -12.50 4.44 2.52
CA SER A 75 -13.32 3.77 3.53
C SER A 75 -12.52 2.69 4.30
N LEU A 76 -11.68 1.93 3.61
CA LEU A 76 -10.79 0.94 4.24
C LEU A 76 -9.77 1.60 5.18
N ILE A 77 -9.17 2.72 4.76
CA ILE A 77 -8.24 3.49 5.59
C ILE A 77 -8.97 4.01 6.85
N ALA A 78 -10.17 4.57 6.69
CA ALA A 78 -10.96 5.09 7.80
C ALA A 78 -11.43 4.00 8.79
N ALA A 79 -11.72 2.79 8.30
CA ALA A 79 -12.12 1.67 9.13
C ALA A 79 -10.98 1.08 9.99
N ASN A 80 -9.72 1.37 9.64
CA ASN A 80 -8.54 0.88 10.35
C ASN A 80 -7.56 2.04 10.66
N PRO A 81 -7.95 2.97 11.56
CA PRO A 81 -7.08 4.06 11.98
C PRO A 81 -5.85 3.51 12.72
N ALA A 82 -4.75 4.27 12.64
CA ALA A 82 -3.41 3.82 13.04
C ALA A 82 -3.31 3.37 14.50
#